data_AF-A0A7K6HA85-F1
#
_entry.id   AF-A0A7K6HA85-F1
#
_cell.length_a   1.000
_cell.length_b   1.000
_cell.length_c   1.000
_cell.angle_alpha   90.00
_cell.angle_beta   90.00
_cell.angle_gamma   90.00
#
_symmetry.space_group_name_H-M   'P 1'
#
loop_
_entity.id
_entity.type
_entity.pdbx_description
1 polymer ?
#
loop_
_entity_poly.entity_id
_entity_poly.type
_entity_poly.pdbx_seq_one_letter_code
_entity_poly.pdbx_strand_id
1 'polypeptide(L)'
;AVPSTLECPGGSDSWQDVTVDSSSRLCQGQRNPCNSSAELAWPCPENSVCVPDGPGLIQCLCDKLFHGYKCLREGTFPLLLFGGILGTATVSLSLLLWGTQRRKAKTP
;
A
#
# COMPACT_ATOMS: atom_id res chain seq x y z
N ALA A 1 -25.50 -14.14 1.17
CA ALA A 1 -26.64 -13.64 0.39
C ALA A 1 -26.93 -12.22 0.82
N VAL A 2 -27.25 -11.34 -0.12
CA VAL A 2 -27.73 -9.96 0.10
C VAL A 2 -29.26 -9.92 -0.02
N PRO A 3 -29.96 -8.93 0.55
CA PRO A 3 -31.40 -8.75 0.29
C PRO A 3 -31.71 -8.71 -1.21
N SER A 4 -32.87 -9.24 -1.63
CA SER A 4 -33.25 -9.31 -3.07
C SER A 4 -33.35 -7.94 -3.75
N THR A 5 -33.63 -6.89 -2.98
CA THR A 5 -33.72 -5.48 -3.41
C THR A 5 -32.35 -4.84 -3.69
N LEU A 6 -31.26 -5.43 -3.19
CA LEU A 6 -29.90 -4.92 -3.40
C LEU A 6 -29.20 -5.68 -4.51
N GLU A 7 -28.30 -4.99 -5.21
CA GLU A 7 -27.40 -5.64 -6.15
C GLU A 7 -26.27 -6.40 -5.42
N CYS A 8 -25.65 -7.32 -6.16
CA CYS A 8 -24.42 -7.93 -5.68
C CYS A 8 -23.35 -6.86 -5.51
N PRO A 9 -22.51 -6.92 -4.47
CA PRO A 9 -21.39 -6.00 -4.32
C PRO A 9 -20.51 -6.03 -5.58
N GLY A 10 -20.10 -4.85 -6.06
CA GLY A 10 -19.33 -4.74 -7.31
C GLY A 10 -20.15 -4.99 -8.59
N GLY A 11 -21.47 -5.07 -8.51
CA GLY A 11 -22.35 -5.37 -9.64
C GLY A 11 -22.38 -6.85 -10.00
N SER A 12 -23.28 -7.24 -10.91
CA SER A 12 -23.44 -8.62 -11.38
C SER A 12 -22.18 -9.16 -12.07
N ASP A 13 -21.45 -8.30 -12.79
CA ASP A 13 -20.29 -8.70 -13.60
C ASP A 13 -19.09 -9.15 -12.76
N SER A 14 -19.09 -8.79 -11.47
CA SER A 14 -18.10 -9.23 -10.49
C SER A 14 -18.26 -10.69 -10.06
N TRP A 15 -19.31 -11.38 -10.50
CA TRP A 15 -19.68 -12.74 -10.06
C TRP A 15 -19.85 -13.67 -11.25
N GLN A 16 -19.58 -14.97 -11.05
CA GLN A 16 -19.82 -16.01 -12.05
C GLN A 16 -21.30 -16.32 -12.19
N ASP A 17 -22.01 -16.39 -11.06
CA ASP A 17 -23.43 -16.68 -11.00
C ASP A 17 -24.13 -15.77 -9.99
N VAL A 18 -25.32 -15.29 -10.35
CA VAL A 18 -26.18 -14.46 -9.51
C VAL A 18 -27.59 -15.02 -9.56
N THR A 19 -28.03 -15.59 -8.44
CA THR A 19 -29.37 -16.16 -8.29
C THR A 19 -30.21 -15.25 -7.40
N VAL A 20 -31.43 -14.94 -7.82
CA VAL A 20 -32.36 -14.12 -7.03
C VAL A 20 -33.51 -15.00 -6.55
N ASP A 21 -33.67 -15.08 -5.23
CA ASP A 21 -34.81 -15.67 -4.55
C ASP A 21 -35.71 -14.55 -3.96
N SER A 22 -36.92 -14.92 -3.51
CA SER A 22 -37.94 -14.02 -2.97
C SER A 22 -37.41 -13.03 -1.92
N SER A 23 -36.59 -13.51 -0.98
CA SER A 23 -36.05 -12.70 0.12
C SER A 23 -34.59 -12.30 -0.06
N SER A 24 -33.83 -13.02 -0.90
CA SER A 24 -32.39 -12.88 -0.95
C SER A 24 -31.82 -13.08 -2.35
N ARG A 25 -30.72 -12.39 -2.63
CA ARG A 25 -29.87 -12.54 -3.81
C ARG A 25 -28.57 -13.22 -3.40
N LEU A 26 -28.22 -14.27 -4.09
CA LEU A 26 -27.00 -15.05 -3.90
C LEU A 26 -26.03 -14.75 -5.03
N CYS A 27 -24.82 -14.34 -4.67
CA CYS A 27 -23.74 -14.01 -5.60
C CYS A 27 -22.63 -15.02 -5.38
N GLN A 28 -22.29 -15.82 -6.39
CA GLN A 28 -21.34 -16.92 -6.27
C GLN A 28 -20.20 -16.80 -7.28
N GLY A 29 -19.03 -17.31 -6.87
CA GLY A 29 -17.83 -17.32 -7.69
C GLY A 29 -17.38 -15.92 -8.07
N GLN A 30 -16.88 -15.14 -7.11
CA GLN A 30 -16.31 -13.82 -7.40
C GLN A 30 -15.24 -13.96 -8.49
N ARG A 31 -15.40 -13.20 -9.58
CA ARG A 31 -14.43 -13.16 -10.68
C ARG A 31 -13.20 -12.38 -10.24
N ASN A 32 -12.04 -12.76 -10.77
CA ASN A 32 -10.82 -11.99 -10.58
C ASN A 32 -10.81 -10.80 -11.56
N PRO A 33 -10.98 -9.55 -11.08
CA PRO A 33 -10.98 -8.37 -11.95
C PRO A 33 -9.64 -8.15 -12.68
N CYS A 34 -8.53 -8.70 -12.17
CA CYS A 34 -7.23 -8.63 -12.83
C CYS A 34 -7.09 -9.53 -14.07
N ASN A 35 -7.97 -10.51 -14.24
CA ASN A 35 -8.00 -11.40 -15.42
C ASN A 35 -8.94 -10.89 -16.53
N SER A 36 -9.51 -9.68 -16.39
CA SER A 36 -10.45 -9.16 -17.38
C SER A 36 -9.73 -8.80 -18.68
N SER A 37 -10.20 -9.38 -19.79
CA SER A 37 -9.71 -9.12 -21.15
C SER A 37 -10.20 -7.78 -21.73
N ALA A 38 -10.65 -6.84 -20.89
CA ALA A 38 -11.00 -5.50 -21.33
C ALA A 38 -9.71 -4.72 -21.64
N GLU A 39 -9.26 -4.88 -22.89
CA GLU A 39 -7.98 -4.52 -23.53
C GLU A 39 -7.46 -3.06 -23.43
N LEU A 40 -7.98 -2.15 -22.59
CA LEU A 40 -7.63 -0.72 -22.75
C LEU A 40 -7.07 0.05 -21.55
N ALA A 41 -6.79 -0.57 -20.42
CA ALA A 41 -5.91 0.04 -19.44
C ALA A 41 -5.14 -1.07 -18.74
N TRP A 42 -3.81 -1.05 -18.84
CA TRP A 42 -2.98 -1.72 -17.85
C TRP A 42 -3.46 -1.24 -16.48
N PRO A 43 -4.10 -2.09 -15.66
CA PRO A 43 -4.79 -1.62 -14.46
C PRO A 43 -3.82 -1.03 -13.44
N CYS A 44 -2.54 -1.38 -13.58
CA CYS A 44 -1.48 -1.04 -12.67
C CYS A 44 -0.27 -0.44 -13.41
N PRO A 45 0.45 0.51 -12.78
CA PRO A 45 1.67 1.08 -13.34
C PRO A 45 2.79 0.04 -13.50
N GLU A 46 3.87 0.43 -14.17
CA GLU A 46 5.06 -0.40 -14.29
C GLU A 46 5.60 -0.79 -12.89
N ASN A 47 6.20 -1.98 -12.78
CA ASN A 47 6.74 -2.54 -11.54
C ASN A 47 5.71 -2.79 -10.42
N SER A 48 4.44 -2.98 -10.82
CA SER A 48 3.37 -3.34 -9.90
C SER A 48 2.50 -4.46 -10.46
N VAL A 49 1.87 -5.19 -9.55
CA VAL A 49 1.05 -6.37 -9.82
C VAL A 49 -0.38 -6.07 -9.40
N CYS A 50 -1.32 -6.38 -10.29
CA CYS A 50 -2.75 -6.31 -9.98
C CYS A 50 -3.14 -7.43 -9.02
N VAL A 51 -3.83 -7.08 -7.95
CA VAL A 51 -4.47 -8.02 -7.03
C VAL A 51 -5.93 -7.63 -6.80
N PRO A 52 -6.83 -8.60 -6.57
CA PRO A 52 -8.22 -8.30 -6.23
C PRO A 52 -8.32 -7.69 -4.82
N ASP A 53 -9.09 -6.61 -4.68
CA ASP A 53 -9.37 -5.92 -3.40
C ASP A 53 -10.88 -5.92 -3.08
N GLY A 54 -11.57 -7.00 -3.50
CA GLY A 54 -13.00 -7.17 -3.33
C GLY A 54 -13.77 -7.24 -4.66
N PRO A 55 -15.10 -7.41 -4.61
CA PRO A 55 -15.92 -7.57 -5.81
C PRO A 55 -15.84 -6.33 -6.71
N GLY A 56 -15.30 -6.50 -7.91
CA GLY A 56 -15.15 -5.41 -8.88
C GLY A 56 -14.07 -4.39 -8.54
N LEU A 57 -13.30 -4.61 -7.47
CA LEU A 57 -12.24 -3.71 -7.02
C LEU A 57 -10.86 -4.33 -7.20
N ILE A 58 -9.91 -3.52 -7.64
CA ILE A 58 -8.51 -3.89 -7.81
C ILE A 58 -7.64 -3.05 -6.87
N GLN A 59 -6.51 -3.62 -6.48
CA GLN A 59 -5.40 -2.93 -5.86
C GLN A 59 -4.11 -3.25 -6.62
N CYS A 60 -3.24 -2.26 -6.75
CA CYS A 60 -1.93 -2.43 -7.35
C CYS A 60 -0.88 -2.47 -6.24
N LEU A 61 -0.18 -3.60 -6.13
CA LEU A 61 0.91 -3.79 -5.17
C LEU A 61 2.24 -3.71 -5.91
N CYS A 62 3.24 -3.08 -5.29
CA CYS A 62 4.57 -3.07 -5.88
C CYS A 62 5.17 -4.48 -5.91
N ASP A 63 5.93 -4.77 -6.97
CA ASP A 63 6.72 -5.99 -7.04
C ASP A 63 7.80 -5.99 -5.94
N LYS A 64 8.37 -7.16 -5.62
CA LYS A 64 9.17 -7.41 -4.41
C LYS A 64 10.32 -6.44 -4.16
N LEU A 65 10.91 -5.87 -5.21
CA LEU A 65 12.04 -4.92 -5.12
C LEU A 65 11.63 -3.45 -5.26
N PHE A 66 10.35 -3.19 -5.55
CA PHE A 66 9.85 -1.85 -5.80
C PHE A 66 8.98 -1.35 -4.65
N HIS A 67 9.02 -0.06 -4.40
CA HIS A 67 8.26 0.57 -3.32
C HIS A 67 7.99 2.05 -3.61
N GLY A 68 7.21 2.68 -2.72
CA GLY A 68 6.87 4.09 -2.79
C GLY A 68 5.71 4.40 -3.75
N TYR A 69 5.47 5.69 -3.97
CA TYR A 69 4.39 6.14 -4.85
C TYR A 69 4.61 5.61 -6.28
N LYS A 70 3.59 4.91 -6.82
CA LYS A 70 3.63 4.27 -8.15
C LYS A 70 4.77 3.28 -8.37
N CYS A 71 5.34 2.72 -7.30
CA CYS A 71 6.40 1.69 -7.40
C CYS A 71 7.64 2.16 -8.17
N LEU A 72 7.95 3.46 -8.11
CA LEU A 72 9.05 4.07 -8.85
C LEU A 72 10.42 3.94 -8.15
N ARG A 73 10.46 3.51 -6.88
CA ARG A 73 11.72 3.34 -6.13
C ARG A 73 12.10 1.88 -6.10
N GLU A 74 13.34 1.58 -6.45
CA GLU A 74 13.90 0.23 -6.44
C GLU A 74 14.85 0.04 -5.24
N GLY A 75 14.91 -1.18 -4.73
CA GLY A 75 15.83 -1.61 -3.70
C GLY A 75 15.36 -1.27 -2.29
N THR A 76 16.29 -1.32 -1.33
CA THR A 76 16.02 -1.07 0.08
C THR A 76 16.42 0.34 0.47
N PHE A 77 15.67 0.97 1.37
CA PHE A 77 16.07 2.25 1.95
C PHE A 77 17.46 2.13 2.63
N PRO A 78 18.43 3.00 2.32
CA PRO A 78 19.80 2.87 2.80
C PRO A 78 19.94 3.35 4.26
N LEU A 79 19.41 2.55 5.19
CA LEU A 79 19.34 2.83 6.62
C LEU A 79 20.68 3.25 7.22
N LEU A 80 21.77 2.58 6.85
CA LEU A 80 23.09 2.84 7.42
C LEU A 80 23.63 4.23 7.05
N LEU A 81 23.41 4.68 5.81
CA LEU A 81 23.86 6.00 5.37
C LEU A 81 23.09 7.10 6.09
N PHE A 82 21.76 7.03 6.06
CA PHE A 82 20.92 8.02 6.73
C PHE A 82 21.11 8.01 8.25
N GLY A 83 21.07 6.83 8.88
CA GLY A 83 21.26 6.67 10.31
C GLY A 83 22.66 7.08 10.77
N GLY A 84 23.70 6.80 9.98
CA GLY A 84 25.06 7.23 10.26
C GLY A 84 25.21 8.75 10.26
N ILE A 85 24.69 9.43 9.23
CA ILE A 85 24.74 10.90 9.15
C ILE A 85 23.93 11.54 10.30
N LEU A 86 22.70 11.08 10.54
CA LEU A 86 21.87 11.58 11.64
C LEU A 86 22.53 11.34 13.01
N GLY A 87 23.04 10.14 13.23
CA GLY A 87 23.70 9.75 14.48
C GLY A 87 24.96 10.57 14.73
N THR A 88 25.83 10.70 13.73
CA THR A 88 27.07 11.50 13.83
C THR A 88 26.78 12.97 14.08
N ALA A 89 25.81 13.56 13.38
CA ALA A 89 25.40 14.94 13.60
C ALA A 89 24.87 15.14 15.03
N THR A 90 24.04 14.22 15.51
CA THR A 90 23.46 14.27 16.85
C THR A 90 24.52 14.15 17.94
N VAL A 91 25.39 13.15 17.85
CA VAL A 91 26.50 12.95 18.81
C VAL A 91 27.43 14.16 18.83
N SER A 92 27.77 14.70 17.65
CA SER A 92 28.62 15.89 17.54
C SER A 92 27.96 17.09 18.22
N LEU A 93 26.68 17.33 17.98
CA LEU A 93 25.92 18.41 18.62
C LEU A 93 25.85 18.22 20.15
N SER A 94 25.58 16.99 20.61
CA SER A 94 25.55 16.68 22.04
C SER A 94 26.90 16.92 22.72
N LEU A 95 28.01 16.52 22.09
CA LEU A 95 29.36 16.76 22.59
C LEU A 95 29.70 18.26 22.61
N LEU A 96 29.34 19.01 21.58
CA LEU A 96 29.53 20.45 21.51
C LEU A 96 28.73 21.17 22.59
N LEU A 97 27.45 20.84 22.75
CA LEU A 97 26.59 21.41 23.80
C LEU A 97 27.09 21.04 25.18
N TRP A 98 27.52 19.79 25.39
CA TRP A 98 28.13 19.37 26.65
C TRP A 98 29.39 20.17 26.95
N GLY A 99 30.30 20.29 25.99
CA GLY A 99 31.56 21.00 26.14
C GLY A 99 31.37 22.50 26.40
N THR A 100 30.42 23.13 25.72
CA THR A 100 30.16 24.58 25.85
C THR A 100 29.30 24.91 27.08
N GLN A 101 28.22 24.17 27.34
CA GLN A 101 27.31 24.45 28.46
C GLN A 101 27.85 23.97 29.81
N ARG A 102 28.47 22.78 29.91
CA ARG A 102 29.04 22.34 31.21
C ARG A 102 30.31 23.07 31.62
N ARG A 103 31.11 23.58 30.67
CA ARG A 103 32.27 24.42 31.02
C ARG A 103 31.86 25.77 31.60
N LYS A 104 30.69 26.30 31.22
CA LYS A 104 30.14 27.56 31.76
C LYS A 104 29.45 27.39 33.12
N ALA A 105 29.12 26.17 33.54
CA ALA A 105 28.56 25.87 34.86
C ALA A 105 29.63 25.71 35.96
N LYS A 106 30.93 25.82 35.63
CA LYS A 106 32.07 25.67 36.57
C LYS A 106 32.72 27.00 37.00
N THR A 107 32.02 28.12 36.88
CA THR A 107 32.42 29.37 37.56
C THR A 107 31.50 29.55 38.77
N PRO A 108 32.03 29.69 40.00
CA PRO A 108 31.22 30.00 41.20
C PRO A 108 30.50 31.34 41.09
#